data_AF-A0A4Z1FZC1-F1
#
_entry.id   AF-A0A4Z1FZC1-F1
#
_cell.length_a   1.000
_cell.length_b   1.000
_cell.length_c   1.000
_cell.angle_alpha   90.00
_cell.angle_beta   90.00
_cell.angle_gamma   90.00
#
_symmetry.space_group_name_H-M   'P 1'
#
loop_
_entity.id
_entity.type
_entity.pdbx_description
1 polymer ?
#
loop_
_entity_poly.entity_id
_entity_poly.type
_entity_poly.pdbx_seq_one_letter_code
_entity_poly.pdbx_strand_id
1 'polypeptide(L)'
;MPRGTRKSSRMTTVPLKQKGKRTRAYFPKTRTGCWTCRKRRVKCDEEKPHCARCEASGFKCDGYSVDAFSQAHKRASVVQKSQPKRKSSATNRAILPSKAPKTARINIRVLRPRSPIVETEQEYRYFCFFTESTTRRLCGFFESKLWSHLMLQAGEQEWPIRHAMSAIGALDLILHTKEQKSHSPVARSTIEEHHTFAIKQYDKAVKLMKADITEQCHSLRTALLFCLLIVCFENLYGTQQSATVHIIAGIRLIEAYHHEHTSRSNTSHLQKPEKSDALADSVTFGISSPVPSDVEDEIYQAFGLLEIASLSFNLDGRGMAYHMLAKDSGSSCVKNMPSHFVSLPEAKTYWDLIMRRLLHLLPTLNTAQATMRGYEDDNETAIITKLSSAVIEEKERYLAELISWHEAFTPVLQKCRLFPSSRDSAGATILKLRWILCRVAINSALIPSQVALDQYLEDFREVLISAKSLMSHPAWMGKFTFDSGIISQIYVVALKCRNFPIRSEAISLLLSKSWREGVWDSAVAGNIAKAVVGLEEEGREAGFIPESKRVYQTSMRFDLQKRTGTVKCFRNISNPSERGYPITKSIKW
;
A
#
# COMPACT_ATOMS: atom_id res chain seq x y z
N MET A 1 32.38 -31.82 76.71
CA MET A 1 33.71 -32.48 76.60
C MET A 1 34.76 -31.46 76.17
N PRO A 2 36.05 -31.63 76.51
CA PRO A 2 37.08 -30.60 76.35
C PRO A 2 38.10 -30.82 75.21
N ARG A 3 38.79 -29.74 74.83
CA ARG A 3 40.15 -29.63 74.24
C ARG A 3 40.48 -30.33 72.91
N GLY A 4 41.01 -29.54 71.95
CA GLY A 4 41.77 -30.02 70.79
C GLY A 4 42.56 -28.88 70.12
N THR A 5 43.88 -28.84 70.31
CA THR A 5 44.79 -27.80 69.79
C THR A 5 45.39 -28.17 68.43
N ARG A 6 45.73 -27.17 67.60
CA ARG A 6 47.10 -26.97 67.05
C ARG A 6 47.23 -25.72 66.15
N LYS A 7 48.42 -25.11 66.19
CA LYS A 7 48.87 -24.03 65.29
C LYS A 7 49.75 -24.58 64.17
N SER A 8 49.83 -23.82 63.08
CA SER A 8 51.03 -23.60 62.24
C SER A 8 51.64 -24.77 61.44
N SER A 9 51.64 -24.62 60.11
CA SER A 9 52.90 -24.47 59.36
C SER A 9 52.71 -23.76 58.00
N ARG A 10 53.79 -23.14 57.52
CA ARG A 10 53.90 -22.36 56.27
C ARG A 10 53.68 -23.23 55.02
N MET A 11 53.30 -22.61 53.90
CA MET A 11 54.21 -22.56 52.73
C MET A 11 53.91 -21.40 51.76
N THR A 12 54.99 -20.82 51.26
CA THR A 12 55.11 -19.66 50.37
C THR A 12 54.35 -19.77 49.05
N THR A 13 53.62 -18.72 48.68
CA THR A 13 53.03 -18.53 47.35
C THR A 13 54.09 -18.12 46.33
N VAL A 14 54.35 -18.95 45.33
CA VAL A 14 55.14 -18.59 44.13
C VAL A 14 54.20 -17.96 43.09
N PRO A 15 54.47 -16.75 42.57
CA PRO A 15 53.59 -16.10 41.60
C PRO A 15 53.75 -16.71 40.21
N LEU A 16 52.72 -17.41 39.72
CA LEU A 16 52.64 -17.89 38.34
C LEU A 16 52.39 -16.72 37.38
N LYS A 17 53.37 -16.46 36.50
CA LYS A 17 53.34 -15.38 35.49
C LYS A 17 52.09 -15.43 34.61
N GLN A 18 51.40 -14.30 34.51
CA GLN A 18 50.31 -14.11 33.55
C GLN A 18 50.84 -14.28 32.11
N LYS A 19 50.23 -15.17 31.33
CA LYS A 19 50.51 -15.30 29.89
C LYS A 19 49.85 -14.14 29.14
N GLY A 20 50.65 -13.13 28.77
CA GLY A 20 50.19 -12.04 27.91
C GLY A 20 49.62 -12.56 26.58
N LYS A 21 48.52 -11.95 26.10
CA LYS A 21 47.91 -12.26 24.81
C LYS A 21 48.93 -12.01 23.70
N ARG A 22 49.25 -13.03 22.89
CA ARG A 22 50.11 -12.88 21.70
C ARG A 22 49.41 -12.00 20.67
N THR A 23 49.85 -10.76 20.54
CA THR A 23 49.50 -9.88 19.42
C THR A 23 50.17 -10.40 18.14
N ARG A 24 49.46 -10.30 17.01
CA ARG A 24 49.97 -10.75 15.71
C ARG A 24 50.88 -9.64 15.15
N ALA A 25 52.19 -9.90 15.07
CA ALA A 25 53.14 -8.94 14.54
C ALA A 25 52.78 -8.57 13.08
N TYR A 26 52.52 -7.28 12.83
CA TYR A 26 52.16 -6.77 11.51
C TYR A 26 53.42 -6.34 10.76
N PHE A 27 53.94 -7.22 9.91
CA PHE A 27 55.09 -6.89 9.05
C PHE A 27 54.62 -6.28 7.71
N PRO A 28 55.34 -5.29 7.16
CA PRO A 28 55.10 -4.82 5.80
C PRO A 28 55.18 -5.97 4.79
N LYS A 29 54.21 -6.04 3.87
CA LYS A 29 54.18 -7.09 2.84
C LYS A 29 55.24 -6.79 1.77
N THR A 30 56.37 -7.50 1.80
CA THR A 30 57.39 -7.36 0.75
C THR A 30 56.83 -7.80 -0.60
N ARG A 31 57.01 -6.96 -1.64
CA ARG A 31 56.49 -7.21 -3.00
C ARG A 31 57.49 -7.98 -3.88
N THR A 32 58.41 -8.71 -3.27
CA THR A 32 59.59 -9.32 -3.90
C THR A 32 59.61 -10.86 -3.85
N GLY A 33 58.92 -11.50 -2.90
CA GLY A 33 58.77 -12.98 -2.83
C GLY A 33 58.14 -13.65 -4.07
N CYS A 34 58.42 -14.94 -4.30
CA CYS A 34 57.94 -15.70 -5.46
C CYS A 34 56.40 -15.90 -5.46
N TRP A 35 55.82 -16.15 -6.63
CA TRP A 35 54.36 -16.27 -6.79
C TRP A 35 53.73 -17.42 -6.00
N THR A 36 54.40 -18.57 -5.91
CA THR A 36 53.92 -19.74 -5.16
C THR A 36 53.81 -19.44 -3.66
N CYS A 37 54.82 -18.78 -3.09
CA CYS A 37 54.81 -18.32 -1.70
C CYS A 37 53.74 -17.24 -1.46
N ARG A 38 53.54 -16.30 -2.40
CA ARG A 38 52.43 -15.30 -2.31
C ARG A 38 51.06 -15.98 -2.31
N LYS A 39 50.81 -16.92 -3.22
CA LYS A 39 49.55 -17.67 -3.32
C LYS A 39 49.28 -18.46 -2.03
N ARG A 40 50.32 -19.08 -1.47
CA ARG A 40 50.29 -19.79 -0.17
C ARG A 40 50.28 -18.85 1.05
N ARG A 41 50.42 -17.52 0.87
CA ARG A 41 50.50 -16.48 1.91
C ARG A 41 51.61 -16.72 2.97
N VAL A 42 52.75 -17.27 2.55
CA VAL A 42 53.93 -17.54 3.39
C VAL A 42 55.10 -16.64 3.02
N LYS A 43 55.99 -16.34 3.98
CA LYS A 43 57.21 -15.56 3.72
C LYS A 43 58.18 -16.35 2.84
N CYS A 44 58.51 -15.78 1.69
CA CYS A 44 59.55 -16.24 0.78
C CYS A 44 60.93 -15.79 1.26
N ASP A 45 61.93 -16.62 0.98
CA ASP A 45 63.36 -16.44 1.18
C ASP A 45 64.06 -15.70 0.02
N GLU A 46 63.37 -15.49 -1.10
CA GLU A 46 63.77 -14.64 -2.23
C GLU A 46 64.98 -15.13 -3.06
N GLU A 47 65.45 -16.35 -2.78
CA GLU A 47 66.48 -17.07 -3.53
C GLU A 47 66.05 -17.42 -4.97
N LYS A 48 67.00 -17.37 -5.92
CA LYS A 48 66.76 -17.51 -7.37
C LYS A 48 67.65 -18.61 -7.96
N PRO A 49 67.18 -19.41 -8.95
CA PRO A 49 65.93 -19.25 -9.70
C PRO A 49 64.66 -19.71 -8.95
N HIS A 50 64.81 -20.56 -7.94
CA HIS A 50 63.72 -21.06 -7.11
C HIS A 50 64.03 -20.80 -5.63
N CYS A 51 62.99 -20.56 -4.82
CA CYS A 51 63.17 -20.34 -3.39
C CYS A 51 63.23 -21.68 -2.65
N ALA A 52 64.21 -21.84 -1.75
CA ALA A 52 64.42 -23.04 -0.95
C ALA A 52 63.15 -23.46 -0.18
N ARG A 53 62.28 -22.51 0.22
CA ARG A 53 61.01 -22.83 0.88
C ARG A 53 59.99 -23.55 -0.01
N CYS A 54 60.01 -23.34 -1.32
CA CYS A 54 59.15 -24.10 -2.22
C CYS A 54 59.69 -25.51 -2.43
N GLU A 55 61.00 -25.64 -2.67
CA GLU A 55 61.68 -26.94 -2.82
C GLU A 55 61.56 -27.81 -1.58
N ALA A 56 61.88 -27.28 -0.39
CA ALA A 56 61.72 -27.98 0.89
C ALA A 56 60.26 -28.30 1.25
N SER A 57 59.28 -27.61 0.64
CA SER A 57 57.86 -27.96 0.79
C SER A 57 57.37 -28.95 -0.27
N GLY A 58 58.19 -29.36 -1.25
CA GLY A 58 57.78 -30.16 -2.40
C GLY A 58 56.90 -29.44 -3.42
N PHE A 59 56.82 -28.10 -3.39
CA PHE A 59 56.05 -27.31 -4.36
C PHE A 59 56.95 -26.80 -5.48
N LYS A 60 56.52 -26.94 -6.73
CA LYS A 60 57.17 -26.26 -7.86
C LYS A 60 57.12 -24.74 -7.64
N CYS A 61 58.28 -24.09 -7.67
CA CYS A 61 58.38 -22.63 -7.56
C CYS A 61 58.07 -21.98 -8.92
N ASP A 62 57.01 -21.19 -8.98
CA ASP A 62 56.57 -20.43 -10.18
C ASP A 62 57.47 -19.20 -10.46
N GLY A 63 58.54 -19.01 -9.70
CA GLY A 63 59.53 -17.96 -9.89
C GLY A 63 59.04 -16.55 -9.54
N TYR A 64 59.72 -15.56 -10.12
CA TYR A 64 59.62 -14.13 -9.76
C TYR A 64 59.24 -13.21 -10.93
N SER A 65 59.23 -13.72 -12.17
CA SER A 65 58.86 -12.94 -13.36
C SER A 65 57.34 -12.76 -13.47
N VAL A 66 56.91 -11.73 -14.21
CA VAL A 66 55.49 -11.38 -14.35
C VAL A 66 54.82 -12.24 -15.46
N ASP A 67 55.59 -12.67 -16.45
CA ASP A 67 55.09 -13.38 -17.65
C ASP A 67 54.62 -14.82 -17.41
N ALA A 68 55.04 -15.44 -16.30
CA ALA A 68 54.67 -16.81 -15.93
C ALA A 68 53.15 -16.99 -15.72
N PHE A 69 52.42 -15.92 -15.42
CA PHE A 69 50.96 -15.94 -15.24
C PHE A 69 50.20 -16.32 -16.53
N SER A 70 50.72 -15.93 -17.69
CA SER A 70 50.03 -16.03 -18.99
C SER A 70 50.05 -17.42 -19.63
N GLN A 71 50.89 -18.35 -19.13
CA GLN A 71 50.97 -19.71 -19.66
C GLN A 71 50.11 -20.72 -18.88
N ALA A 72 49.85 -20.48 -17.58
CA ALA A 72 49.03 -21.39 -16.76
C ALA A 72 47.55 -21.42 -17.19
N HIS A 73 47.00 -20.28 -17.64
CA HIS A 73 45.59 -20.19 -18.07
C HIS A 73 45.32 -20.74 -19.48
N LYS A 74 46.35 -21.02 -20.31
CA LYS A 74 46.18 -21.44 -21.71
C LYS A 74 45.94 -22.95 -21.92
N ARG A 75 45.93 -23.77 -20.86
CA ARG A 75 45.74 -25.23 -20.94
C ARG A 75 44.29 -25.73 -20.80
N ALA A 76 43.31 -24.84 -20.60
CA ALA A 76 41.92 -25.21 -20.32
C ALA A 76 40.94 -25.04 -21.50
N SER A 77 41.41 -24.69 -22.70
CA SER A 77 40.54 -24.39 -23.85
C SER A 77 41.07 -24.95 -25.18
N VAL A 78 41.00 -26.28 -25.31
CA VAL A 78 40.96 -27.02 -26.58
C VAL A 78 39.69 -27.87 -26.45
N VAL A 79 38.66 -27.70 -27.27
CA VAL A 79 38.50 -28.29 -28.61
C VAL A 79 37.48 -27.47 -29.42
N GLN A 80 37.85 -27.10 -30.67
CA GLN A 80 37.08 -27.07 -31.95
C GLN A 80 35.53 -26.87 -31.94
N LYS A 81 34.84 -26.19 -32.86
CA LYS A 81 35.03 -25.65 -34.25
C LYS A 81 33.95 -24.55 -34.45
N SER A 82 33.82 -23.74 -35.51
CA SER A 82 34.57 -23.45 -36.76
C SER A 82 34.04 -22.14 -37.39
N GLN A 83 34.83 -21.48 -38.26
CA GLN A 83 34.34 -20.44 -39.18
C GLN A 83 35.06 -20.53 -40.55
N PRO A 84 34.39 -20.19 -41.68
CA PRO A 84 35.06 -19.95 -42.94
C PRO A 84 35.40 -18.47 -43.16
N LYS A 85 36.70 -18.16 -43.12
CA LYS A 85 37.47 -17.15 -43.88
C LYS A 85 36.70 -16.05 -44.66
N ARG A 86 37.14 -14.78 -44.51
CA ARG A 86 37.89 -14.05 -45.58
C ARG A 86 38.49 -12.68 -45.18
N LYS A 87 39.77 -12.52 -45.54
CA LYS A 87 40.47 -11.33 -46.11
C LYS A 87 40.45 -9.95 -45.40
N SER A 88 41.53 -9.72 -44.65
CA SER A 88 42.56 -8.67 -44.86
C SER A 88 42.22 -7.17 -44.99
N SER A 89 42.95 -6.41 -44.15
CA SER A 89 43.60 -5.12 -44.44
C SER A 89 42.87 -3.79 -44.15
N ALA A 90 43.37 -3.14 -43.09
CA ALA A 90 43.60 -1.70 -42.93
C ALA A 90 42.49 -0.69 -43.27
N THR A 91 41.96 -0.05 -42.22
CA THR A 91 42.34 1.36 -41.90
C THR A 91 41.93 1.70 -40.48
N ASN A 92 42.73 2.51 -39.78
CA ASN A 92 42.43 2.95 -38.42
C ASN A 92 41.21 3.89 -38.42
N ARG A 93 40.07 3.39 -37.92
CA ARG A 93 39.00 4.23 -37.38
C ARG A 93 38.74 3.82 -35.94
N ALA A 94 38.83 4.78 -35.02
CA ALA A 94 38.35 4.61 -33.67
C ALA A 94 36.87 4.25 -33.71
N ILE A 95 36.48 3.18 -33.01
CA ILE A 95 35.08 2.78 -32.87
C ILE A 95 34.43 3.75 -31.88
N LEU A 96 33.98 4.89 -32.40
CA LEU A 96 32.92 5.65 -31.76
C LEU A 96 31.67 4.75 -31.68
N PRO A 97 30.94 4.72 -30.55
CA PRO A 97 29.69 3.98 -30.47
C PRO A 97 28.75 4.41 -31.60
N SER A 98 28.28 3.43 -32.39
CA SER A 98 27.29 3.68 -33.42
C SER A 98 26.07 4.37 -32.82
N LYS A 99 25.42 5.26 -33.59
CA LYS A 99 24.22 5.98 -33.16
C LYS A 99 23.19 4.98 -32.65
N ALA A 100 23.01 4.94 -31.34
CA ALA A 100 21.93 4.18 -30.73
C ALA A 100 20.59 4.67 -31.30
N PRO A 101 19.56 3.80 -31.41
CA PRO A 101 18.20 4.27 -31.60
C PRO A 101 17.86 5.30 -30.52
N LYS A 102 16.94 6.23 -30.81
CA LYS A 102 16.46 7.24 -29.86
C LYS A 102 15.58 6.60 -28.77
N THR A 103 16.13 5.67 -28.01
CA THR A 103 15.48 5.08 -26.84
C THR A 103 15.57 6.02 -25.65
N ALA A 104 14.61 5.87 -24.73
CA ALA A 104 14.36 6.81 -23.64
C ALA A 104 15.63 7.25 -22.90
N ARG A 105 15.71 8.54 -22.58
CA ARG A 105 16.66 9.04 -21.57
C ARG A 105 16.29 8.37 -20.25
N ILE A 106 17.02 7.32 -19.89
CA ILE A 106 17.03 6.82 -18.51
C ILE A 106 17.73 7.91 -17.70
N ASN A 107 16.93 8.87 -17.22
CA ASN A 107 17.33 9.83 -16.22
C ASN A 107 17.55 9.06 -14.91
N ILE A 108 18.71 8.41 -14.80
CA ILE A 108 19.24 8.03 -13.49
C ILE A 108 19.37 9.34 -12.72
N ARG A 109 18.42 9.60 -11.81
CA ARG A 109 18.58 10.65 -10.79
C ARG A 109 19.79 10.23 -9.96
N VAL A 110 20.96 10.72 -10.35
CA VAL A 110 22.10 10.83 -9.44
C VAL A 110 21.63 11.80 -8.37
N LEU A 111 21.11 11.23 -7.27
CA LEU A 111 20.76 11.97 -6.09
C LEU A 111 22.02 12.73 -5.67
N ARG A 112 22.03 14.05 -5.89
CA ARG A 112 23.12 14.89 -5.39
C ARG A 112 23.16 14.66 -3.87
N PRO A 113 24.35 14.45 -3.27
CA PRO A 113 24.47 14.49 -1.83
C PRO A 113 24.08 15.90 -1.36
N ARG A 114 22.82 16.09 -0.95
CA ARG A 114 22.45 17.21 -0.10
C ARG A 114 23.17 17.03 1.24
N SER A 115 23.48 18.12 1.91
CA SER A 115 24.06 18.08 3.26
C SER A 115 23.19 17.18 4.15
N PRO A 116 23.77 16.31 5.00
CA PRO A 116 22.98 15.45 5.86
C PRO A 116 22.06 16.28 6.74
N ILE A 117 20.78 15.91 6.75
CA ILE A 117 19.75 16.56 7.56
C ILE A 117 20.12 16.37 9.04
N VAL A 118 20.56 17.46 9.70
CA VAL A 118 20.99 17.44 11.10
C VAL A 118 19.76 17.40 12.01
N GLU A 119 19.63 16.33 12.77
CA GLU A 119 18.48 16.09 13.64
C GLU A 119 18.86 16.15 15.13
N THR A 120 17.85 16.38 15.97
CA THR A 120 17.95 15.97 17.37
C THR A 120 17.92 14.45 17.51
N GLU A 121 18.58 13.90 18.54
CA GLU A 121 18.53 12.47 18.89
C GLU A 121 17.07 11.95 19.01
N GLN A 122 16.14 12.82 19.45
CA GLN A 122 14.74 12.48 19.54
C GLN A 122 14.08 12.37 18.15
N GLU A 123 14.31 13.31 17.24
CA GLU A 123 13.82 13.25 15.85
C GLU A 123 14.34 12.00 15.12
N TYR A 124 15.63 11.71 15.24
CA TYR A 124 16.27 10.54 14.64
C TYR A 124 15.60 9.23 15.09
N ARG A 125 15.31 9.08 16.39
CA ARG A 125 14.64 7.87 16.93
C ARG A 125 13.26 7.61 16.32
N TYR A 126 12.41 8.64 16.21
CA TYR A 126 11.08 8.46 15.62
C TYR A 126 11.14 8.26 14.11
N PHE A 127 12.11 8.89 13.43
CA PHE A 127 12.39 8.63 12.02
C PHE A 127 12.80 7.16 11.79
N CYS A 128 13.78 6.65 12.54
CA CYS A 128 14.17 5.23 12.51
C CYS A 128 13.01 4.29 12.84
N PHE A 129 12.18 4.64 13.83
CA PHE A 129 10.99 3.84 14.14
C PHE A 129 10.01 3.80 12.96
N PHE A 130 9.82 4.92 12.26
CA PHE A 130 9.02 4.95 11.04
C PHE A 130 9.61 4.04 9.96
N THR A 131 10.90 4.20 9.64
CA THR A 131 11.56 3.48 8.55
C THR A 131 11.61 1.97 8.79
N GLU A 132 11.95 1.54 10.01
CA GLU A 132 12.13 0.13 10.38
C GLU A 132 10.81 -0.59 10.69
N SER A 133 9.82 0.09 11.30
CA SER A 133 8.63 -0.56 11.89
C SER A 133 7.30 -0.06 11.34
N THR A 134 7.12 1.25 11.11
CA THR A 134 5.84 1.77 10.60
C THR A 134 5.60 1.40 9.14
N THR A 135 6.60 1.57 8.26
CA THR A 135 6.48 1.26 6.81
C THR A 135 5.92 -0.14 6.54
N ARG A 136 6.40 -1.16 7.26
CA ARG A 136 5.96 -2.56 7.14
C ARG A 136 4.47 -2.75 7.47
N ARG A 137 3.91 -1.91 8.36
CA ARG A 137 2.47 -1.94 8.71
C ARG A 137 1.62 -1.16 7.70
N LEU A 138 2.09 -0.01 7.21
CA LEU A 138 1.36 0.81 6.23
C LEU A 138 1.00 0.00 4.97
N CYS A 139 1.89 -0.87 4.51
CA CYS A 139 1.69 -1.75 3.35
C CYS A 139 0.60 -2.83 3.54
N GLY A 140 0.15 -3.14 4.76
CA GLY A 140 -0.82 -4.22 5.01
C GLY A 140 -0.32 -5.57 4.49
N PHE A 141 -1.05 -6.20 3.57
CA PHE A 141 -0.66 -7.45 2.91
C PHE A 141 0.03 -7.28 1.56
N PHE A 142 -0.18 -6.15 0.87
CA PHE A 142 0.41 -5.90 -0.45
C PHE A 142 1.85 -5.38 -0.30
N GLU A 143 2.73 -5.68 -1.24
CA GLU A 143 4.03 -5.00 -1.31
C GLU A 143 3.89 -3.67 -2.04
N SER A 144 4.51 -2.62 -1.53
CA SER A 144 4.41 -1.27 -2.10
C SER A 144 5.76 -0.58 -2.08
N LYS A 145 6.25 -0.19 -3.27
CA LYS A 145 7.48 0.60 -3.43
C LYS A 145 7.33 2.02 -2.88
N LEU A 146 6.10 2.53 -2.79
CA LEU A 146 5.78 3.84 -2.19
C LEU A 146 6.39 3.96 -0.80
N TRP A 147 5.99 3.07 0.13
CA TRP A 147 6.43 3.14 1.52
C TRP A 147 7.84 2.60 1.73
N SER A 148 8.24 1.57 0.99
CA SER A 148 9.53 0.90 1.17
C SER A 148 10.72 1.59 0.47
N HIS A 149 10.46 2.44 -0.54
CA HIS A 149 11.50 3.10 -1.32
C HIS A 149 11.24 4.61 -1.47
N LEU A 150 10.12 5.00 -2.11
CA LEU A 150 9.90 6.39 -2.53
C LEU A 150 9.80 7.35 -1.34
N MET A 151 9.06 6.95 -0.30
CA MET A 151 8.86 7.74 0.91
C MET A 151 10.13 7.85 1.74
N LEU A 152 10.90 6.75 1.86
CA LEU A 152 12.18 6.76 2.57
C LEU A 152 13.20 7.67 1.87
N GLN A 153 13.35 7.52 0.56
CA GLN A 153 14.24 8.38 -0.24
C GLN A 153 13.86 9.86 -0.14
N ALA A 154 12.57 10.18 -0.12
CA ALA A 154 12.10 11.55 0.03
C ALA A 154 12.31 12.09 1.45
N GLY A 155 12.13 11.26 2.49
CA GLY A 155 12.40 11.63 3.88
C GLY A 155 13.86 11.98 4.16
N GLU A 156 14.81 11.34 3.47
CA GLU A 156 16.24 11.69 3.56
C GLU A 156 16.61 13.00 2.82
N GLN A 157 15.72 13.54 1.99
CA GLN A 157 16.02 14.65 1.08
C GLN A 157 15.22 15.92 1.36
N GLU A 158 13.99 15.80 1.87
CA GLU A 158 13.02 16.89 1.99
C GLU A 158 12.53 17.02 3.43
N TRP A 159 12.86 18.15 4.08
CA TRP A 159 12.54 18.41 5.49
C TRP A 159 11.04 18.27 5.85
N PRO A 160 10.06 18.75 5.05
CA PRO A 160 8.64 18.57 5.39
C PRO A 160 8.24 17.09 5.45
N ILE A 161 8.76 16.29 4.52
CA ILE A 161 8.49 14.84 4.44
C ILE A 161 9.11 14.14 5.65
N ARG A 162 10.35 14.49 6.03
CA ARG A 162 11.02 13.91 7.20
C ARG A 162 10.26 14.18 8.50
N HIS A 163 9.86 15.44 8.73
CA HIS A 163 9.10 15.80 9.93
C HIS A 163 7.72 15.12 9.97
N ALA A 164 7.03 14.98 8.83
CA ALA A 164 5.78 14.22 8.77
C ALA A 164 5.98 12.72 9.05
N MET A 165 7.05 12.09 8.54
CA MET A 165 7.41 10.70 8.87
C MET A 165 7.69 10.52 10.37
N SER A 166 8.48 11.40 10.98
CA SER A 166 8.76 11.35 12.43
C SER A 166 7.51 11.61 13.28
N ALA A 167 6.59 12.46 12.82
CA ALA A 167 5.30 12.68 13.47
C ALA A 167 4.43 11.41 13.45
N ILE A 168 4.38 10.71 12.31
CA ILE A 168 3.68 9.42 12.19
C ILE A 168 4.35 8.35 13.05
N GLY A 169 5.68 8.24 13.02
CA GLY A 169 6.43 7.29 13.85
C GLY A 169 6.14 7.45 15.35
N ALA A 170 5.98 8.69 15.82
CA ALA A 170 5.59 8.99 17.20
C ALA A 170 4.15 8.58 17.52
N LEU A 171 3.16 8.88 16.66
CA LEU A 171 1.78 8.37 16.84
C LEU A 171 1.73 6.85 16.83
N ASP A 172 2.53 6.22 15.98
CA ASP A 172 2.53 4.79 15.75
C ASP A 172 3.27 4.00 16.86
N LEU A 173 4.10 4.69 17.65
CA LEU A 173 4.67 4.20 18.90
C LEU A 173 3.66 4.28 20.06
N ILE A 174 2.76 5.29 20.11
CA ILE A 174 1.66 5.34 21.10
C ILE A 174 0.80 4.07 21.02
N LEU A 175 0.52 3.58 19.82
CA LEU A 175 -0.24 2.35 19.62
C LEU A 175 0.47 1.13 20.25
N HIS A 176 1.79 1.01 20.06
CA HIS A 176 2.59 -0.03 20.71
C HIS A 176 2.66 0.11 22.24
N THR A 177 2.83 1.32 22.76
CA THR A 177 2.91 1.55 24.21
C THR A 177 1.60 1.20 24.92
N LYS A 178 0.45 1.48 24.28
CA LYS A 178 -0.87 1.09 24.79
C LYS A 178 -1.01 -0.43 24.90
N GLU A 179 -0.57 -1.19 23.90
CA GLU A 179 -0.62 -2.65 23.93
C GLU A 179 0.27 -3.26 25.02
N GLN A 180 1.53 -2.80 25.11
CA GLN A 180 2.50 -3.38 26.03
C GLN A 180 2.28 -2.99 27.50
N LYS A 181 1.65 -1.84 27.77
CA LYS A 181 1.58 -1.24 29.12
C LYS A 181 0.24 -0.58 29.45
N SER A 182 -0.89 -1.18 29.04
CA SER A 182 -2.27 -0.64 29.16
C SER A 182 -2.66 0.00 30.51
N HIS A 183 -2.03 -0.37 31.64
CA HIS A 183 -2.42 0.09 32.98
C HIS A 183 -1.28 0.69 33.84
N SER A 184 -0.12 1.06 33.26
CA SER A 184 0.97 1.68 34.03
C SER A 184 0.86 3.23 34.06
N PRO A 185 1.05 3.92 35.20
CA PRO A 185 1.14 5.38 35.24
C PRO A 185 2.26 5.94 34.36
N VAL A 186 3.42 5.26 34.32
CA VAL A 186 4.57 5.62 33.48
C VAL A 186 4.23 5.53 31.99
N ALA A 187 3.32 4.64 31.59
CA ALA A 187 2.89 4.55 30.20
C ALA A 187 2.05 5.77 29.77
N ARG A 188 1.32 6.44 30.70
CA ARG A 188 0.56 7.65 30.37
C ARG A 188 1.47 8.83 30.04
N SER A 189 2.50 9.10 30.86
CA SER A 189 3.44 10.19 30.58
C SER A 189 4.21 9.95 29.28
N THR A 190 4.70 8.73 29.05
CA THR A 190 5.36 8.37 27.79
C THR A 190 4.42 8.51 26.57
N ILE A 191 3.14 8.16 26.68
CA ILE A 191 2.14 8.40 25.62
C ILE A 191 1.94 9.89 25.36
N GLU A 192 1.89 10.72 26.40
CA GLU A 192 1.73 12.17 26.31
C GLU A 192 2.96 12.86 25.70
N GLU A 193 4.17 12.39 26.03
CA GLU A 193 5.42 12.81 25.39
C GLU A 193 5.42 12.49 23.89
N HIS A 194 5.10 11.25 23.50
CA HIS A 194 4.99 10.85 22.10
C HIS A 194 3.93 11.68 21.35
N HIS A 195 2.77 11.92 21.98
CA HIS A 195 1.68 12.71 21.41
C HIS A 195 2.09 14.18 21.19
N THR A 196 2.68 14.80 22.21
CA THR A 196 3.16 16.18 22.16
C THR A 196 4.24 16.35 21.09
N PHE A 197 5.15 15.38 20.97
CA PHE A 197 6.15 15.36 19.90
C PHE A 197 5.51 15.21 18.52
N ALA A 198 4.56 14.28 18.35
CA ALA A 198 3.87 14.05 17.08
C ALA A 198 3.19 15.32 16.55
N ILE A 199 2.46 16.05 17.41
CA ILE A 199 1.78 17.29 17.03
C ILE A 199 2.78 18.40 16.67
N LYS A 200 3.86 18.56 17.45
CA LYS A 200 4.91 19.55 17.14
C LYS A 200 5.59 19.27 15.80
N GLN A 201 5.87 18.01 15.49
CA GLN A 201 6.50 17.62 14.22
C GLN A 201 5.53 17.74 13.04
N TYR A 202 4.26 17.40 13.22
CA TYR A 202 3.22 17.62 12.21
C TYR A 202 3.09 19.11 11.86
N ASP A 203 2.98 19.99 12.86
CA ASP A 203 2.89 21.45 12.66
C ASP A 203 4.16 22.01 11.98
N LYS A 204 5.35 21.56 12.41
CA LYS A 204 6.64 21.89 11.76
C LYS A 204 6.67 21.45 10.29
N ALA A 205 6.20 20.24 9.99
CA ALA A 205 6.12 19.69 8.64
C ALA A 205 5.20 20.54 7.73
N VAL A 206 4.00 20.90 8.21
CA VAL A 206 3.05 21.75 7.50
C VAL A 206 3.59 23.17 7.29
N LYS A 207 4.26 23.76 8.29
CA LYS A 207 4.90 25.08 8.17
C LYS A 207 6.00 25.11 7.10
N LEU A 208 6.86 24.08 7.08
CA LEU A 208 7.93 23.96 6.08
C LEU A 208 7.36 23.77 4.67
N MET A 209 6.40 22.86 4.48
CA MET A 209 5.76 22.69 3.16
C MET A 209 5.06 23.97 2.69
N LYS A 210 4.44 24.74 3.60
CA LYS A 210 3.86 26.05 3.25
C LYS A 210 4.92 27.05 2.79
N ALA A 211 6.08 27.10 3.44
CA ALA A 211 7.21 27.93 3.01
C ALA A 211 7.72 27.50 1.62
N ASP A 212 7.96 26.20 1.41
CA ASP A 212 8.39 25.64 0.12
C ASP A 212 7.37 25.88 -1.01
N ILE A 213 6.07 25.99 -0.67
CA ILE A 213 5.01 26.41 -1.60
C ILE A 213 5.10 27.90 -1.93
N THR A 214 5.23 28.78 -0.93
CA THR A 214 5.33 30.23 -1.16
C THR A 214 6.61 30.63 -1.91
N GLU A 215 7.71 29.91 -1.69
CA GLU A 215 9.00 30.16 -2.34
C GLU A 215 9.14 29.43 -3.70
N GLN A 216 8.15 28.61 -4.09
CA GLN A 216 8.19 27.74 -5.28
C GLN A 216 9.37 26.74 -5.27
N CYS A 217 9.86 26.36 -4.09
CA CYS A 217 11.01 25.49 -3.87
C CYS A 217 10.67 23.97 -3.89
N HIS A 218 9.40 23.60 -4.10
CA HIS A 218 8.94 22.21 -4.07
C HIS A 218 8.70 21.63 -5.48
N SER A 219 8.76 20.30 -5.60
CA SER A 219 8.29 19.58 -6.79
C SER A 219 6.86 19.06 -6.58
N LEU A 220 6.10 18.86 -7.66
CA LEU A 220 4.79 18.19 -7.62
C LEU A 220 4.87 16.84 -6.88
N ARG A 221 5.90 16.03 -7.18
CA ARG A 221 6.19 14.76 -6.50
C ARG A 221 6.34 14.95 -4.99
N THR A 222 7.06 15.98 -4.55
CA THR A 222 7.24 16.31 -3.12
C THR A 222 5.91 16.65 -2.46
N ALA A 223 5.08 17.49 -3.11
CA ALA A 223 3.76 17.86 -2.61
C ALA A 223 2.80 16.65 -2.53
N LEU A 224 2.82 15.76 -3.51
CA LEU A 224 2.00 14.55 -3.53
C LEU A 224 2.41 13.56 -2.42
N LEU A 225 3.71 13.27 -2.27
CA LEU A 225 4.22 12.43 -1.17
C LEU A 225 3.91 13.04 0.21
N PHE A 226 4.00 14.35 0.34
CA PHE A 226 3.62 15.05 1.57
C PHE A 226 2.12 14.92 1.85
N CYS A 227 1.25 15.10 0.85
CA CYS A 227 -0.20 14.88 1.02
C CYS A 227 -0.51 13.43 1.47
N LEU A 228 0.17 12.42 0.92
CA LEU A 228 0.02 11.03 1.35
C LEU A 228 0.41 10.82 2.83
N LEU A 229 1.49 11.47 3.29
CA LEU A 229 1.89 11.44 4.71
C LEU A 229 0.90 12.17 5.62
N ILE A 230 0.39 13.34 5.22
CA ILE A 230 -0.63 14.05 6.00
C ILE A 230 -1.90 13.19 6.09
N VAL A 231 -2.39 12.63 4.99
CA VAL A 231 -3.55 11.71 5.01
C VAL A 231 -3.30 10.51 5.93
N CYS A 232 -2.07 9.95 5.94
CA CYS A 232 -1.70 8.88 6.86
C CYS A 232 -1.73 9.34 8.33
N PHE A 233 -1.19 10.51 8.65
CA PHE A 233 -1.20 11.09 10.00
C PHE A 233 -2.63 11.37 10.48
N GLU A 234 -3.45 12.04 9.66
CA GLU A 234 -4.82 12.42 10.00
C GLU A 234 -5.72 11.20 10.23
N ASN A 235 -5.58 10.15 9.42
CA ASN A 235 -6.28 8.88 9.64
C ASN A 235 -5.81 8.16 10.92
N LEU A 236 -4.51 8.20 11.23
CA LEU A 236 -3.97 7.68 12.49
C LEU A 236 -4.43 8.48 13.72
N TYR A 237 -4.59 9.79 13.58
CA TYR A 237 -5.00 10.72 14.63
C TYR A 237 -6.53 10.78 14.83
N GLY A 238 -7.30 10.42 13.81
CA GLY A 238 -8.77 10.33 13.84
C GLY A 238 -9.50 11.54 13.24
N THR A 239 -8.80 12.38 12.49
CA THR A 239 -9.24 13.68 11.95
C THR A 239 -9.63 13.57 10.47
N GLN A 240 -10.63 12.74 10.19
CA GLN A 240 -11.04 12.34 8.84
C GLN A 240 -11.37 13.50 7.87
N GLN A 241 -11.90 14.62 8.37
CA GLN A 241 -12.19 15.80 7.54
C GLN A 241 -10.91 16.41 6.95
N SER A 242 -9.84 16.53 7.75
CA SER A 242 -8.54 17.03 7.27
C SER A 242 -7.92 16.07 6.26
N ALA A 243 -7.99 14.75 6.53
CA ALA A 243 -7.59 13.73 5.57
C ALA A 243 -8.32 13.89 4.22
N THR A 244 -9.64 14.10 4.24
CA THR A 244 -10.45 14.31 3.02
C THR A 244 -9.99 15.54 2.23
N VAL A 245 -9.68 16.66 2.88
CA VAL A 245 -9.16 17.87 2.23
C VAL A 245 -7.83 17.57 1.51
N HIS A 246 -6.91 16.84 2.14
CA HIS A 246 -5.64 16.46 1.53
C HIS A 246 -5.78 15.41 0.41
N ILE A 247 -6.75 14.50 0.50
CA ILE A 247 -7.10 13.57 -0.59
C ILE A 247 -7.57 14.36 -1.81
N ILE A 248 -8.56 15.23 -1.66
CA ILE A 248 -9.13 16.02 -2.76
C ILE A 248 -8.08 16.97 -3.36
N ALA A 249 -7.24 17.61 -2.53
CA ALA A 249 -6.16 18.46 -3.02
C ALA A 249 -5.13 17.68 -3.85
N GLY A 250 -4.71 16.49 -3.39
CA GLY A 250 -3.76 15.65 -4.13
C GLY A 250 -4.34 15.08 -5.43
N ILE A 251 -5.62 14.70 -5.44
CA ILE A 251 -6.31 14.27 -6.68
C ILE A 251 -6.33 15.42 -7.70
N ARG A 252 -6.74 16.64 -7.29
CA ARG A 252 -6.75 17.81 -8.19
C ARG A 252 -5.38 18.13 -8.77
N LEU A 253 -4.31 17.97 -7.99
CA LEU A 253 -2.92 18.14 -8.46
C LEU A 253 -2.56 17.09 -9.53
N ILE A 254 -2.98 15.83 -9.34
CA ILE A 254 -2.78 14.75 -10.32
C ILE A 254 -3.61 14.98 -11.58
N GLU A 255 -4.87 15.37 -11.47
CA GLU A 255 -5.76 15.67 -12.60
C GLU A 255 -5.21 16.82 -13.46
N ALA A 256 -4.84 17.94 -12.83
CA ALA A 256 -4.27 19.09 -13.53
C ALA A 256 -2.98 18.74 -14.28
N TYR A 257 -2.08 17.99 -13.64
CA TYR A 257 -0.83 17.54 -14.26
C TYR A 257 -1.07 16.49 -15.35
N HIS A 258 -2.03 15.57 -15.18
CA HIS A 258 -2.40 14.58 -16.19
C HIS A 258 -2.91 15.28 -17.45
N HIS A 259 -3.89 16.17 -17.29
CA HIS A 259 -4.48 16.96 -18.35
C HIS A 259 -3.41 17.76 -19.13
N GLU A 260 -2.50 18.47 -18.44
CA GLU A 260 -1.43 19.24 -19.08
C GLU A 260 -0.56 18.37 -20.01
N HIS A 261 -0.27 17.14 -19.63
CA HIS A 261 0.64 16.25 -20.36
C HIS A 261 -0.07 15.45 -21.46
N THR A 262 -1.30 15.00 -21.25
CA THR A 262 -2.11 14.32 -22.28
C THR A 262 -2.62 15.26 -23.36
N SER A 263 -2.94 16.52 -23.03
CA SER A 263 -3.31 17.53 -24.04
C SER A 263 -2.12 17.86 -24.95
N ARG A 264 -0.88 17.89 -24.42
CA ARG A 264 0.33 18.15 -25.21
C ARG A 264 0.72 17.01 -26.14
N SER A 265 0.53 15.74 -25.77
CA SER A 265 0.81 14.63 -26.67
C SER A 265 -0.09 14.64 -27.90
N ASN A 266 -1.37 14.98 -27.71
CA ASN A 266 -2.38 14.93 -28.77
C ASN A 266 -2.19 15.99 -29.88
N THR A 267 -1.37 17.02 -29.69
CA THR A 267 -1.06 18.00 -30.76
C THR A 267 -0.04 17.52 -31.79
N SER A 268 0.52 16.31 -31.64
CA SER A 268 1.66 15.83 -32.44
C SER A 268 1.33 14.82 -33.54
N HIS A 269 0.09 14.31 -33.66
CA HIS A 269 -0.30 13.36 -34.71
C HIS A 269 -1.68 13.63 -35.32
N LEU A 270 -1.74 13.60 -36.66
CA LEU A 270 -2.94 13.72 -37.50
C LEU A 270 -3.80 12.43 -37.47
N GLN A 271 -4.38 12.09 -36.33
CA GLN A 271 -5.45 11.09 -36.25
C GLN A 271 -6.65 11.66 -35.51
N LYS A 272 -7.84 11.59 -36.14
CA LYS A 272 -9.11 11.98 -35.52
C LYS A 272 -9.39 10.99 -34.38
N PRO A 273 -9.55 11.45 -33.12
CA PRO A 273 -9.95 10.56 -32.03
C PRO A 273 -11.41 10.12 -32.22
N GLU A 274 -11.72 8.88 -31.83
CA GLU A 274 -13.09 8.49 -31.50
C GLU A 274 -13.56 9.34 -30.31
N LYS A 275 -14.67 10.04 -30.49
CA LYS A 275 -14.93 11.31 -29.77
C LYS A 275 -15.42 11.20 -28.33
N SER A 276 -15.72 10.01 -27.80
CA SER A 276 -16.27 9.84 -26.45
C SER A 276 -15.18 9.69 -25.37
N ASP A 277 -14.27 8.74 -25.54
CA ASP A 277 -13.50 8.21 -24.41
C ASP A 277 -12.25 9.05 -24.10
N ALA A 278 -11.61 9.59 -25.14
CA ALA A 278 -10.37 10.37 -25.00
C ALA A 278 -10.53 11.68 -24.21
N LEU A 279 -11.76 12.18 -24.05
CA LEU A 279 -12.03 13.40 -23.28
C LEU A 279 -12.10 13.10 -21.77
N ALA A 280 -12.72 11.99 -21.36
CA ALA A 280 -12.79 11.58 -19.95
C ALA A 280 -11.40 11.23 -19.39
N ASP A 281 -10.61 10.48 -20.18
CA ASP A 281 -9.22 10.13 -19.88
C ASP A 281 -8.27 11.35 -19.88
N SER A 282 -8.68 12.51 -20.41
CA SER A 282 -7.89 13.75 -20.32
C SER A 282 -8.17 14.59 -19.07
N VAL A 283 -9.38 14.52 -18.52
CA VAL A 283 -9.81 15.32 -17.36
C VAL A 283 -9.49 14.61 -16.05
N THR A 284 -9.48 13.28 -16.08
CA THR A 284 -9.23 12.41 -14.93
C THR A 284 -7.99 11.55 -15.18
N PHE A 285 -7.47 10.89 -14.15
CA PHE A 285 -6.24 10.08 -14.26
C PHE A 285 -6.52 8.57 -14.36
N GLY A 286 -5.63 7.84 -15.02
CA GLY A 286 -5.64 6.36 -15.12
C GLY A 286 -4.75 5.65 -14.10
N ILE A 287 -4.19 4.50 -14.49
CA ILE A 287 -3.30 3.67 -13.66
C ILE A 287 -1.88 4.24 -13.51
N SER A 288 -1.37 4.88 -14.56
CA SER A 288 0.03 5.31 -14.68
C SER A 288 0.16 6.82 -14.86
N SER A 289 1.31 7.34 -14.47
CA SER A 289 1.74 8.70 -14.73
C SER A 289 1.99 8.90 -16.23
N PRO A 290 1.65 10.06 -16.82
CA PRO A 290 2.01 10.37 -18.20
C PRO A 290 3.53 10.55 -18.37
N VAL A 291 4.25 10.84 -17.27
CA VAL A 291 5.71 10.94 -17.23
C VAL A 291 6.24 10.28 -15.94
N PRO A 292 6.45 8.95 -15.93
CA PRO A 292 6.87 8.21 -14.73
C PRO A 292 8.26 8.60 -14.17
N SER A 293 9.07 9.37 -14.91
CA SER A 293 10.35 9.93 -14.41
C SER A 293 10.19 11.12 -13.47
N ASP A 294 9.01 11.75 -13.49
CA ASP A 294 8.75 13.02 -12.83
C ASP A 294 7.88 12.81 -11.60
N VAL A 295 6.79 12.04 -11.77
CA VAL A 295 5.93 11.49 -10.73
C VAL A 295 5.74 10.00 -11.01
N GLU A 296 6.07 9.14 -10.06
CA GLU A 296 6.02 7.68 -10.22
C GLU A 296 4.58 7.11 -10.20
N ASP A 297 4.37 5.99 -10.90
CA ASP A 297 3.08 5.29 -10.97
C ASP A 297 2.54 4.86 -9.60
N GLU A 298 3.41 4.49 -8.66
CA GLU A 298 3.00 4.13 -7.30
C GLU A 298 2.36 5.31 -6.54
N ILE A 299 2.62 6.57 -6.93
CA ILE A 299 1.95 7.75 -6.37
C ILE A 299 0.54 7.87 -6.97
N TYR A 300 0.39 7.71 -8.28
CA TYR A 300 -0.91 7.69 -8.96
C TYR A 300 -1.85 6.63 -8.37
N GLN A 301 -1.34 5.40 -8.24
CA GLN A 301 -2.09 4.27 -7.68
C GLN A 301 -2.50 4.51 -6.22
N ALA A 302 -1.64 5.16 -5.43
CA ALA A 302 -1.97 5.52 -4.05
C ALA A 302 -3.10 6.57 -3.96
N PHE A 303 -3.15 7.55 -4.86
CA PHE A 303 -4.26 8.50 -4.91
C PHE A 303 -5.55 7.88 -5.47
N GLY A 304 -5.46 6.95 -6.43
CA GLY A 304 -6.62 6.15 -6.85
C GLY A 304 -7.23 5.34 -5.69
N LEU A 305 -6.38 4.76 -4.83
CA LEU A 305 -6.81 4.07 -3.61
C LEU A 305 -7.42 5.03 -2.57
N LEU A 306 -6.87 6.24 -2.42
CA LEU A 306 -7.44 7.26 -1.53
C LEU A 306 -8.78 7.81 -2.04
N GLU A 307 -8.99 7.85 -3.36
CA GLU A 307 -10.27 8.21 -3.96
C GLU A 307 -11.34 7.15 -3.63
N ILE A 308 -11.03 5.85 -3.78
CA ILE A 308 -11.89 4.75 -3.33
C ILE A 308 -12.27 4.89 -1.85
N ALA A 309 -11.30 5.23 -1.00
CA ALA A 309 -11.50 5.46 0.42
C ALA A 309 -12.44 6.65 0.70
N SER A 310 -12.27 7.78 0.01
CA SER A 310 -13.10 8.98 0.14
C SER A 310 -14.56 8.72 -0.28
N LEU A 311 -14.75 8.08 -1.43
CA LEU A 311 -16.06 7.71 -1.99
C LEU A 311 -16.82 6.75 -1.07
N SER A 312 -16.13 5.79 -0.45
CA SER A 312 -16.72 4.77 0.41
C SER A 312 -17.52 5.32 1.61
N PHE A 313 -17.28 6.56 2.01
CA PHE A 313 -17.95 7.23 3.14
C PHE A 313 -18.84 8.41 2.72
N ASN A 314 -19.04 8.65 1.42
CA ASN A 314 -19.66 9.88 0.89
C ASN A 314 -19.02 11.17 1.47
N LEU A 315 -17.70 11.15 1.69
CA LEU A 315 -16.92 12.33 2.09
C LEU A 315 -16.65 13.25 0.90
N ASP A 316 -16.88 12.73 -0.31
CA ASP A 316 -16.67 13.44 -1.54
C ASP A 316 -17.74 14.53 -1.74
N GLY A 317 -17.31 15.79 -1.65
CA GLY A 317 -18.14 16.95 -1.98
C GLY A 317 -18.19 17.28 -3.46
N ARG A 318 -17.57 16.48 -4.34
CA ARG A 318 -17.63 16.66 -5.80
C ARG A 318 -19.00 16.19 -6.30
N GLY A 319 -19.77 17.12 -6.87
CA GLY A 319 -21.16 16.86 -7.27
C GLY A 319 -21.31 15.86 -8.43
N MET A 320 -22.56 15.48 -8.73
CA MET A 320 -22.91 14.44 -9.71
C MET A 320 -22.21 14.58 -11.08
N ALA A 321 -21.98 15.80 -11.56
CA ALA A 321 -21.25 16.05 -12.80
C ALA A 321 -19.82 15.47 -12.80
N TYR A 322 -19.13 15.48 -11.65
CA TYR A 322 -17.82 14.85 -11.51
C TYR A 322 -17.91 13.33 -11.56
N HIS A 323 -18.87 12.72 -10.85
CA HIS A 323 -19.11 11.27 -10.90
C HIS A 323 -19.44 10.78 -12.33
N MET A 324 -20.21 11.56 -13.08
CA MET A 324 -20.54 11.25 -14.48
C MET A 324 -19.34 11.27 -15.44
N LEU A 325 -18.27 11.99 -15.10
CA LEU A 325 -16.98 11.94 -15.82
C LEU A 325 -16.07 10.83 -15.26
N ALA A 326 -15.96 10.75 -13.93
CA ALA A 326 -15.00 9.90 -13.24
C ALA A 326 -15.35 8.39 -13.25
N LYS A 327 -16.59 8.04 -13.58
CA LYS A 327 -16.96 6.65 -13.88
C LYS A 327 -16.21 6.13 -15.12
N ASP A 328 -15.96 6.97 -16.13
CA ASP A 328 -15.30 6.54 -17.36
C ASP A 328 -13.77 6.75 -17.34
N SER A 329 -13.19 7.16 -16.19
CA SER A 329 -11.74 7.35 -15.98
C SER A 329 -10.90 6.12 -16.24
N GLY A 330 -9.93 6.20 -17.15
CA GLY A 330 -9.03 5.09 -17.49
C GLY A 330 -9.72 3.99 -18.28
N SER A 331 -10.81 4.30 -19.00
CA SER A 331 -11.54 3.30 -19.80
C SER A 331 -10.65 2.65 -20.85
N SER A 332 -9.70 3.40 -21.44
CA SER A 332 -8.69 2.84 -22.35
C SER A 332 -7.81 1.80 -21.67
N CYS A 333 -7.45 1.99 -20.39
CA CYS A 333 -6.66 1.00 -19.65
C CYS A 333 -7.45 -0.31 -19.45
N VAL A 334 -8.73 -0.23 -19.06
CA VAL A 334 -9.55 -1.44 -18.83
C VAL A 334 -9.89 -2.16 -20.14
N LYS A 335 -10.11 -1.44 -21.24
CA LYS A 335 -10.25 -2.02 -22.59
C LYS A 335 -9.01 -2.80 -23.03
N ASN A 336 -7.83 -2.36 -22.61
CA ASN A 336 -6.53 -2.99 -22.91
C ASN A 336 -6.03 -3.92 -21.79
N MET A 337 -6.89 -4.30 -20.84
CA MET A 337 -6.54 -5.20 -19.74
C MET A 337 -6.09 -6.57 -20.28
N PRO A 338 -4.95 -7.12 -19.81
CA PRO A 338 -4.46 -8.40 -20.29
C PRO A 338 -5.40 -9.54 -19.88
N SER A 339 -5.53 -10.56 -20.73
CA SER A 339 -6.37 -11.74 -20.46
C SER A 339 -5.86 -12.61 -19.31
N HIS A 340 -4.61 -12.41 -18.87
CA HIS A 340 -3.96 -13.10 -17.77
C HIS A 340 -3.00 -12.13 -17.07
N PHE A 341 -3.10 -11.96 -15.75
CA PHE A 341 -2.12 -11.16 -15.01
C PHE A 341 -0.85 -11.97 -14.71
N VAL A 342 0.30 -11.31 -14.79
CA VAL A 342 1.63 -11.87 -14.48
C VAL A 342 1.85 -11.92 -12.95
N SER A 343 1.25 -10.99 -12.22
CA SER A 343 1.53 -10.79 -10.78
C SER A 343 0.32 -10.27 -9.99
N LEU A 344 0.37 -10.45 -8.66
CA LEU A 344 -0.65 -9.93 -7.75
C LEU A 344 -0.71 -8.38 -7.72
N PRO A 345 0.41 -7.62 -7.73
CA PRO A 345 0.37 -6.16 -7.85
C PRO A 345 -0.30 -5.66 -9.14
N GLU A 346 -0.08 -6.34 -10.26
CA GLU A 346 -0.73 -6.01 -11.53
C GLU A 346 -2.25 -6.21 -11.44
N ALA A 347 -2.70 -7.38 -10.95
CA ALA A 347 -4.11 -7.66 -10.73
C ALA A 347 -4.77 -6.62 -9.78
N LYS A 348 -4.08 -6.23 -8.70
CA LYS A 348 -4.52 -5.15 -7.79
C LYS A 348 -4.65 -3.81 -8.50
N THR A 349 -3.71 -3.47 -9.37
CA THR A 349 -3.67 -2.18 -10.06
C THR A 349 -4.88 -2.01 -10.99
N TYR A 350 -5.22 -3.05 -11.76
CA TYR A 350 -6.47 -3.06 -12.55
C TYR A 350 -7.72 -3.12 -11.67
N TRP A 351 -7.68 -3.86 -10.56
CA TRP A 351 -8.80 -3.93 -9.61
C TRP A 351 -9.14 -2.56 -9.02
N ASP A 352 -8.14 -1.83 -8.52
CA ASP A 352 -8.35 -0.53 -7.89
C ASP A 352 -8.90 0.49 -8.93
N LEU A 353 -8.48 0.43 -10.21
CA LEU A 353 -9.09 1.23 -11.27
C LEU A 353 -10.59 0.91 -11.47
N ILE A 354 -10.93 -0.37 -11.64
CA ILE A 354 -12.33 -0.81 -11.84
C ILE A 354 -13.19 -0.44 -10.63
N MET A 355 -12.67 -0.63 -9.42
CA MET A 355 -13.37 -0.30 -8.18
C MET A 355 -13.65 1.20 -8.05
N ARG A 356 -12.69 2.05 -8.42
CA ARG A 356 -12.83 3.52 -8.39
C ARG A 356 -13.91 3.99 -9.36
N ARG A 357 -13.86 3.51 -10.61
CA ARG A 357 -14.89 3.75 -11.64
C ARG A 357 -16.27 3.29 -11.17
N LEU A 358 -16.36 2.09 -10.58
CA LEU A 358 -17.58 1.52 -10.02
C LEU A 358 -18.17 2.42 -8.92
N LEU A 359 -17.36 2.91 -7.98
CA LEU A 359 -17.83 3.83 -6.94
C LEU A 359 -18.33 5.17 -7.50
N HIS A 360 -17.81 5.64 -8.64
CA HIS A 360 -18.37 6.78 -9.35
C HIS A 360 -19.66 6.47 -10.12
N LEU A 361 -19.86 5.23 -10.58
CA LEU A 361 -21.11 4.77 -11.19
C LEU A 361 -22.25 4.56 -10.17
N LEU A 362 -21.94 4.10 -8.95
CA LEU A 362 -22.95 3.76 -7.94
C LEU A 362 -23.97 4.89 -7.66
N PRO A 363 -23.62 6.19 -7.58
CA PRO A 363 -24.60 7.28 -7.49
C PRO A 363 -25.68 7.22 -8.58
N THR A 364 -25.31 7.09 -9.85
CA THR A 364 -26.25 6.98 -10.98
C THR A 364 -27.18 5.78 -10.85
N LEU A 365 -26.64 4.62 -10.48
CA LEU A 365 -27.43 3.40 -10.25
C LEU A 365 -28.37 3.54 -9.03
N ASN A 366 -27.90 4.18 -7.95
CA ASN A 366 -28.69 4.43 -6.75
C ASN A 366 -29.83 5.42 -7.02
N THR A 367 -29.61 6.47 -7.83
CA THR A 367 -30.66 7.39 -8.27
C THR A 367 -31.70 6.66 -9.11
N ALA A 368 -31.29 5.88 -10.12
CA ALA A 368 -32.21 5.06 -10.91
C ALA A 368 -33.01 4.07 -10.04
N GLN A 369 -32.37 3.45 -9.05
CA GLN A 369 -33.04 2.57 -8.08
C GLN A 369 -34.02 3.33 -7.18
N ALA A 370 -33.75 4.59 -6.82
CA ALA A 370 -34.65 5.43 -6.04
C ALA A 370 -35.90 5.84 -6.84
N THR A 371 -35.73 6.23 -8.11
CA THR A 371 -36.85 6.49 -9.04
C THR A 371 -37.74 5.25 -9.19
N MET A 372 -37.15 4.05 -9.34
CA MET A 372 -37.90 2.79 -9.38
C MET A 372 -38.63 2.43 -8.07
N ARG A 373 -38.27 3.05 -6.93
CA ARG A 373 -39.01 2.93 -5.65
C ARG A 373 -40.10 4.00 -5.49
N GLY A 374 -40.24 4.94 -6.43
CA GLY A 374 -41.16 6.08 -6.31
C GLY A 374 -40.68 7.12 -5.29
N TYR A 375 -39.37 7.32 -5.18
CA TYR A 375 -38.78 8.42 -4.42
C TYR A 375 -38.36 9.51 -5.40
N GLU A 376 -39.24 10.47 -5.64
CA GLU A 376 -38.93 11.70 -6.35
C GLU A 376 -38.59 12.79 -5.33
N ASP A 377 -37.65 13.66 -5.69
CA ASP A 377 -37.48 14.95 -5.01
C ASP A 377 -38.79 15.78 -5.14
N ASP A 378 -38.96 16.80 -4.31
CA ASP A 378 -40.17 17.63 -4.19
C ASP A 378 -40.57 18.46 -5.45
N ASN A 379 -40.10 18.09 -6.66
CA ASN A 379 -40.52 18.63 -7.95
C ASN A 379 -41.60 17.75 -8.60
N GLU A 380 -42.82 18.25 -8.54
CA GLU A 380 -44.16 17.72 -8.85
C GLU A 380 -44.41 17.06 -10.24
N THR A 381 -43.53 16.17 -10.73
CA THR A 381 -43.69 15.52 -12.07
C THR A 381 -43.42 14.01 -12.09
N ALA A 382 -44.30 13.26 -11.42
CA ALA A 382 -44.27 11.80 -11.32
C ALA A 382 -44.67 11.05 -12.59
N ILE A 383 -43.81 11.11 -13.62
CA ILE A 383 -43.84 10.17 -14.72
C ILE A 383 -42.98 8.96 -14.32
N ILE A 384 -43.63 7.78 -14.18
CA ILE A 384 -42.95 6.48 -14.06
C ILE A 384 -42.05 6.30 -15.28
N THR A 385 -40.80 6.73 -15.15
CA THR A 385 -39.86 6.80 -16.26
C THR A 385 -39.27 5.41 -16.43
N LYS A 386 -39.68 4.75 -17.51
CA LYS A 386 -39.09 3.47 -17.95
C LYS A 386 -37.57 3.61 -17.92
N LEU A 387 -36.90 2.76 -17.16
CA LEU A 387 -35.45 2.83 -16.94
C LEU A 387 -34.73 2.97 -18.28
N SER A 388 -33.85 3.98 -18.40
CA SER A 388 -33.17 4.27 -19.66
C SER A 388 -32.26 3.10 -20.07
N SER A 389 -32.27 2.76 -21.36
CA SER A 389 -31.43 1.67 -21.88
C SER A 389 -29.95 1.91 -21.57
N ALA A 390 -29.50 3.17 -21.66
CA ALA A 390 -28.15 3.60 -21.31
C ALA A 390 -27.69 3.18 -19.90
N VAL A 391 -28.57 3.24 -18.88
CA VAL A 391 -28.22 2.83 -17.50
C VAL A 391 -28.12 1.30 -17.38
N ILE A 392 -28.92 0.56 -18.14
CA ILE A 392 -28.85 -0.91 -18.22
C ILE A 392 -27.57 -1.32 -18.96
N GLU A 393 -27.32 -0.76 -20.14
CA GLU A 393 -26.12 -0.97 -20.95
C GLU A 393 -24.84 -0.64 -20.16
N GLU A 394 -24.87 0.40 -19.33
CA GLU A 394 -23.77 0.75 -18.42
C GLU A 394 -23.57 -0.28 -17.31
N LYS A 395 -24.63 -0.74 -16.64
CA LYS A 395 -24.53 -1.84 -15.65
C LYS A 395 -23.90 -3.09 -16.29
N GLU A 396 -24.37 -3.50 -17.46
CA GLU A 396 -23.88 -4.72 -18.13
C GLU A 396 -22.42 -4.57 -18.61
N ARG A 397 -22.01 -3.37 -19.05
CA ARG A 397 -20.61 -3.06 -19.39
C ARG A 397 -19.69 -3.31 -18.19
N TYR A 398 -20.03 -2.79 -17.01
CA TYR A 398 -19.24 -3.00 -15.79
C TYR A 398 -19.28 -4.45 -15.30
N LEU A 399 -20.40 -5.16 -15.50
CA LEU A 399 -20.48 -6.58 -15.20
C LEU A 399 -19.53 -7.39 -16.08
N ALA A 400 -19.41 -7.06 -17.38
CA ALA A 400 -18.42 -7.67 -18.27
C ALA A 400 -16.98 -7.38 -17.83
N GLU A 401 -16.65 -6.12 -17.48
CA GLU A 401 -15.33 -5.75 -16.94
C GLU A 401 -14.96 -6.55 -15.67
N LEU A 402 -15.91 -6.73 -14.74
CA LEU A 402 -15.74 -7.52 -13.52
C LEU A 402 -15.54 -9.02 -13.81
N ILE A 403 -16.14 -9.56 -14.87
CA ILE A 403 -15.94 -10.95 -15.29
C ILE A 403 -14.53 -11.11 -15.89
N SER A 404 -14.17 -10.28 -16.88
CA SER A 404 -12.85 -10.35 -17.54
C SER A 404 -11.70 -10.16 -16.56
N TRP A 405 -11.84 -9.27 -15.57
CA TRP A 405 -10.82 -9.12 -14.52
C TRP A 405 -10.66 -10.39 -13.68
N HIS A 406 -11.76 -11.07 -13.33
CA HIS A 406 -11.71 -12.29 -12.52
C HIS A 406 -11.14 -13.48 -13.30
N GLU A 407 -11.44 -13.58 -14.59
CA GLU A 407 -10.81 -14.55 -15.49
C GLU A 407 -9.30 -14.34 -15.54
N ALA A 408 -8.83 -13.10 -15.77
CA ALA A 408 -7.41 -12.76 -15.78
C ALA A 408 -6.70 -12.93 -14.43
N PHE A 409 -7.43 -12.79 -13.32
CA PHE A 409 -6.93 -12.98 -11.96
C PHE A 409 -6.91 -14.44 -11.49
N THR A 410 -7.77 -15.30 -12.04
CA THR A 410 -7.91 -16.70 -11.61
C THR A 410 -6.58 -17.49 -11.58
N PRO A 411 -5.68 -17.39 -12.59
CA PRO A 411 -4.37 -18.05 -12.54
C PRO A 411 -3.47 -17.55 -11.39
N VAL A 412 -3.46 -16.24 -11.12
CA VAL A 412 -2.71 -15.64 -10.01
C VAL A 412 -3.28 -16.12 -8.68
N LEU A 413 -4.60 -16.11 -8.53
CA LEU A 413 -5.28 -16.60 -7.33
C LEU A 413 -4.97 -18.08 -7.04
N GLN A 414 -4.98 -18.93 -8.07
CA GLN A 414 -4.60 -20.34 -7.95
C GLN A 414 -3.14 -20.50 -7.51
N LYS A 415 -2.21 -19.77 -8.13
CA LYS A 415 -0.78 -19.77 -7.78
C LYS A 415 -0.54 -19.32 -6.33
N CYS A 416 -1.21 -18.26 -5.88
CA CYS A 416 -1.07 -17.75 -4.52
C CYS A 416 -1.61 -18.74 -3.46
N ARG A 417 -2.69 -19.47 -3.76
CA ARG A 417 -3.24 -20.52 -2.87
C ARG A 417 -2.28 -21.68 -2.59
N LEU A 418 -1.27 -21.92 -3.44
CA LEU A 418 -0.24 -22.93 -3.20
C LEU A 418 0.65 -22.59 -1.99
N PHE A 419 0.65 -21.34 -1.53
CA PHE A 419 1.44 -20.87 -0.39
C PHE A 419 0.55 -20.14 0.63
N PRO A 420 -0.33 -20.84 1.39
CA PRO A 420 -1.35 -20.21 2.23
C PRO A 420 -0.83 -19.23 3.29
N SER A 421 0.40 -19.44 3.78
CA SER A 421 1.07 -18.57 4.77
C SER A 421 1.81 -17.37 4.16
N SER A 422 1.72 -17.17 2.84
CA SER A 422 2.36 -16.06 2.14
C SER A 422 1.49 -14.79 2.18
N ARG A 423 2.15 -13.62 2.20
CA ARG A 423 1.50 -12.32 2.07
C ARG A 423 0.66 -12.23 0.78
N ASP A 424 1.16 -12.82 -0.31
CA ASP A 424 0.46 -12.89 -1.59
C ASP A 424 -0.84 -13.70 -1.52
N SER A 425 -0.87 -14.83 -0.79
CA SER A 425 -2.12 -15.59 -0.60
C SER A 425 -3.17 -14.77 0.16
N ALA A 426 -2.75 -14.03 1.17
CA ALA A 426 -3.64 -13.12 1.91
C ALA A 426 -4.13 -11.95 1.04
N GLY A 427 -3.23 -11.29 0.29
CA GLY A 427 -3.59 -10.22 -0.65
C GLY A 427 -4.52 -10.69 -1.78
N ALA A 428 -4.26 -11.88 -2.34
CA ALA A 428 -5.13 -12.50 -3.35
C ALA A 428 -6.52 -12.84 -2.80
N THR A 429 -6.59 -13.26 -1.53
CA THR A 429 -7.87 -13.48 -0.83
C THR A 429 -8.64 -12.17 -0.67
N ILE A 430 -7.98 -11.07 -0.27
CA ILE A 430 -8.60 -9.74 -0.19
C ILE A 430 -9.19 -9.30 -1.54
N LEU A 431 -8.44 -9.47 -2.64
CA LEU A 431 -8.97 -9.15 -3.98
C LEU A 431 -10.18 -10.02 -4.36
N LYS A 432 -10.17 -11.32 -4.05
CA LYS A 432 -11.34 -12.19 -4.22
C LYS A 432 -12.56 -11.67 -3.46
N LEU A 433 -12.40 -11.23 -2.20
CA LEU A 433 -13.51 -10.71 -1.40
C LEU A 433 -14.07 -9.39 -1.94
N ARG A 434 -13.20 -8.50 -2.44
CA ARG A 434 -13.61 -7.27 -3.12
C ARG A 434 -14.43 -7.62 -4.37
N TRP A 435 -13.95 -8.54 -5.22
CA TRP A 435 -14.67 -8.99 -6.41
C TRP A 435 -16.05 -9.59 -6.10
N ILE A 436 -16.16 -10.48 -5.10
CA ILE A 436 -17.44 -11.07 -4.67
C ILE A 436 -18.47 -9.96 -4.38
N LEU A 437 -18.11 -9.00 -3.52
CA LEU A 437 -19.05 -7.98 -3.08
C LEU A 437 -19.37 -6.93 -4.15
N CYS A 438 -18.44 -6.62 -5.04
CA CYS A 438 -18.70 -5.77 -6.21
C CYS A 438 -19.62 -6.44 -7.23
N ARG A 439 -19.45 -7.76 -7.48
CA ARG A 439 -20.37 -8.55 -8.30
C ARG A 439 -21.77 -8.56 -7.70
N VAL A 440 -21.90 -8.73 -6.38
CA VAL A 440 -23.20 -8.63 -5.68
C VAL A 440 -23.80 -7.22 -5.81
N ALA A 441 -22.99 -6.17 -5.62
CA ALA A 441 -23.43 -4.79 -5.73
C ALA A 441 -23.97 -4.45 -7.14
N ILE A 442 -23.23 -4.77 -8.21
CA ILE A 442 -23.67 -4.51 -9.59
C ILE A 442 -24.90 -5.33 -9.98
N ASN A 443 -24.97 -6.62 -9.64
CA ASN A 443 -26.13 -7.44 -9.97
C ASN A 443 -27.42 -6.96 -9.28
N SER A 444 -27.31 -6.50 -8.02
CA SER A 444 -28.45 -5.98 -7.25
C SER A 444 -28.75 -4.49 -7.47
N ALA A 445 -27.88 -3.74 -8.17
CA ALA A 445 -27.97 -2.29 -8.28
C ALA A 445 -29.30 -1.78 -8.88
N LEU A 446 -29.87 -2.50 -9.84
CA LEU A 446 -31.15 -2.15 -10.47
C LEU A 446 -32.35 -2.96 -9.93
N ILE A 447 -32.20 -3.63 -8.78
CA ILE A 447 -33.28 -4.39 -8.14
C ILE A 447 -33.77 -3.63 -6.90
N PRO A 448 -35.00 -3.06 -6.91
CA PRO A 448 -35.51 -2.27 -5.79
C PRO A 448 -35.67 -3.06 -4.48
N SER A 449 -35.89 -4.38 -4.56
CA SER A 449 -36.11 -5.25 -3.40
C SER A 449 -34.80 -5.83 -2.85
N GLN A 450 -34.52 -5.61 -1.57
CA GLN A 450 -33.40 -6.22 -0.85
C GLN A 450 -33.61 -7.74 -0.65
N VAL A 451 -34.81 -8.30 -0.86
CA VAL A 451 -35.05 -9.77 -0.96
C VAL A 451 -34.10 -10.42 -1.95
N ALA A 452 -33.80 -9.77 -3.07
CA ALA A 452 -32.92 -10.31 -4.10
C ALA A 452 -31.46 -10.51 -3.64
N LEU A 453 -31.08 -10.04 -2.45
CA LEU A 453 -29.76 -10.30 -1.87
C LEU A 453 -29.65 -11.68 -1.21
N ASP A 454 -30.76 -12.36 -0.93
CA ASP A 454 -30.76 -13.68 -0.29
C ASP A 454 -30.24 -14.80 -1.22
N GLN A 455 -30.13 -14.55 -2.54
CA GLN A 455 -29.44 -15.47 -3.45
C GLN A 455 -27.91 -15.50 -3.23
N TYR A 456 -27.35 -14.53 -2.51
CA TYR A 456 -25.91 -14.37 -2.26
C TYR A 456 -25.49 -14.78 -0.84
N LEU A 457 -26.29 -15.60 -0.14
CA LEU A 457 -25.97 -16.03 1.22
C LEU A 457 -24.63 -16.79 1.31
N GLU A 458 -24.30 -17.65 0.35
CA GLU A 458 -23.00 -18.35 0.33
C GLU A 458 -21.83 -17.40 0.05
N ASP A 459 -22.00 -16.42 -0.84
CA ASP A 459 -21.03 -15.36 -1.07
C ASP A 459 -20.74 -14.56 0.22
N PHE A 460 -21.79 -14.24 1.00
CA PHE A 460 -21.64 -13.57 2.28
C PHE A 460 -20.95 -14.46 3.33
N ARG A 461 -21.22 -15.78 3.38
CA ARG A 461 -20.49 -16.70 4.28
C ARG A 461 -19.02 -16.83 3.90
N GLU A 462 -18.71 -16.95 2.61
CA GLU A 462 -17.34 -17.03 2.09
C GLU A 462 -16.51 -15.80 2.47
N VAL A 463 -17.12 -14.60 2.44
CA VAL A 463 -16.48 -13.37 2.93
C VAL A 463 -16.12 -13.46 4.41
N LEU A 464 -17.01 -13.95 5.27
CA LEU A 464 -16.74 -14.05 6.71
C LEU A 464 -15.73 -15.17 7.05
N ILE A 465 -15.81 -16.31 6.39
CA ILE A 465 -14.84 -17.42 6.54
C ILE A 465 -13.43 -16.95 6.15
N SER A 466 -13.31 -16.30 4.98
CA SER A 466 -12.06 -15.73 4.51
C SER A 466 -11.54 -14.62 5.41
N ALA A 467 -12.41 -13.75 5.93
CA ALA A 467 -12.05 -12.71 6.89
C ALA A 467 -11.45 -13.30 8.18
N LYS A 468 -12.06 -14.33 8.76
CA LYS A 468 -11.49 -15.05 9.93
C LYS A 468 -10.11 -15.64 9.64
N SER A 469 -9.94 -16.24 8.46
CA SER A 469 -8.66 -16.80 8.03
C SER A 469 -7.59 -15.69 7.93
N LEU A 470 -7.92 -14.56 7.31
CA LEU A 470 -7.04 -13.39 7.20
C LEU A 470 -6.68 -12.79 8.56
N MET A 471 -7.63 -12.68 9.50
CA MET A 471 -7.38 -12.22 10.88
C MET A 471 -6.50 -13.18 11.70
N SER A 472 -6.37 -14.44 11.25
CA SER A 472 -5.53 -15.47 11.87
C SER A 472 -4.17 -15.62 11.18
N HIS A 473 -3.94 -14.91 10.07
CA HIS A 473 -2.73 -15.05 9.26
C HIS A 473 -1.50 -14.43 9.95
N PRO A 474 -0.29 -15.03 9.92
CA PRO A 474 0.88 -14.50 10.63
C PRO A 474 1.31 -13.08 10.25
N ALA A 475 1.02 -12.66 9.01
CA ALA A 475 1.28 -11.29 8.54
C ALA A 475 0.16 -10.27 8.88
N TRP A 476 -0.91 -10.69 9.56
CA TRP A 476 -1.97 -9.80 10.01
C TRP A 476 -1.51 -9.03 11.25
N MET A 477 -1.25 -7.74 11.07
CA MET A 477 -0.70 -6.88 12.13
C MET A 477 -1.77 -6.31 13.08
N GLY A 478 -3.05 -6.36 12.70
CA GLY A 478 -4.19 -6.04 13.57
C GLY A 478 -4.26 -4.62 14.17
N LYS A 479 -3.63 -3.62 13.53
CA LYS A 479 -3.50 -2.25 14.07
C LYS A 479 -3.96 -1.19 13.08
N PHE A 480 -3.04 -0.61 12.31
CA PHE A 480 -3.32 0.34 11.24
C PHE A 480 -2.60 -0.13 9.98
N THR A 481 -3.31 -0.19 8.86
CA THR A 481 -2.76 -0.29 7.51
C THR A 481 -3.18 0.95 6.72
N PHE A 482 -2.35 1.42 5.80
CA PHE A 482 -2.73 2.49 4.88
C PHE A 482 -3.55 1.94 3.70
N ASP A 483 -3.19 0.74 3.22
CA ASP A 483 -4.02 0.01 2.25
C ASP A 483 -5.31 -0.51 2.89
N SER A 484 -6.33 -0.73 2.05
CA SER A 484 -7.63 -1.25 2.44
C SER A 484 -7.59 -2.77 2.66
N GLY A 485 -8.12 -3.24 3.78
CA GLY A 485 -8.12 -4.64 4.18
C GLY A 485 -9.47 -5.31 3.98
N ILE A 486 -10.10 -5.69 5.11
CA ILE A 486 -11.33 -6.47 5.20
C ILE A 486 -12.49 -5.76 5.91
N ILE A 487 -12.30 -4.57 6.52
CA ILE A 487 -13.36 -3.89 7.29
C ILE A 487 -14.55 -3.56 6.40
N SER A 488 -14.33 -2.96 5.23
CA SER A 488 -15.43 -2.54 4.34
C SER A 488 -16.24 -3.72 3.82
N GLN A 489 -15.60 -4.87 3.63
CA GLN A 489 -16.20 -6.11 3.14
C GLN A 489 -17.10 -6.73 4.20
N ILE A 490 -16.61 -6.86 5.45
CA ILE A 490 -17.42 -7.36 6.57
C ILE A 490 -18.57 -6.39 6.87
N TYR A 491 -18.33 -5.07 6.77
CA TYR A 491 -19.35 -4.04 6.97
C TYR A 491 -20.48 -4.11 5.92
N VAL A 492 -20.14 -4.31 4.64
CA VAL A 492 -21.13 -4.54 3.59
C VAL A 492 -21.96 -5.80 3.86
N VAL A 493 -21.35 -6.90 4.30
CA VAL A 493 -22.08 -8.12 4.70
C VAL A 493 -23.07 -7.82 5.83
N ALA A 494 -22.63 -7.14 6.89
CA ALA A 494 -23.47 -6.81 8.05
C ALA A 494 -24.72 -6.01 7.66
N LEU A 495 -24.57 -5.01 6.78
CA LEU A 495 -25.70 -4.20 6.32
C LEU A 495 -26.57 -4.91 5.28
N LYS A 496 -25.97 -5.53 4.26
CA LYS A 496 -26.70 -6.03 3.08
C LYS A 496 -27.32 -7.41 3.27
N CYS A 497 -26.64 -8.33 3.95
CA CYS A 497 -27.22 -9.65 4.24
C CYS A 497 -28.44 -9.51 5.17
N ARG A 498 -29.53 -10.22 4.86
CA ARG A 498 -30.78 -10.19 5.67
C ARG A 498 -30.88 -11.33 6.69
N ASN A 499 -30.10 -12.39 6.51
CA ASN A 499 -30.07 -13.57 7.37
C ASN A 499 -29.34 -13.27 8.69
N PHE A 500 -30.06 -13.35 9.81
CA PHE A 500 -29.60 -12.91 11.13
C PHE A 500 -28.25 -13.51 11.58
N PRO A 501 -28.02 -14.85 11.51
CA PRO A 501 -26.73 -15.44 11.88
C PRO A 501 -25.54 -14.78 11.18
N ILE A 502 -25.59 -14.63 9.85
CA ILE A 502 -24.48 -14.11 9.03
C ILE A 502 -24.19 -12.64 9.37
N ARG A 503 -25.22 -11.78 9.46
CA ARG A 503 -24.99 -10.35 9.81
C ARG A 503 -24.52 -10.17 11.26
N SER A 504 -24.98 -11.00 12.18
CA SER A 504 -24.56 -10.96 13.59
C SER A 504 -23.11 -11.38 13.74
N GLU A 505 -22.70 -12.41 13.02
CA GLU A 505 -21.32 -12.84 12.90
C GLU A 505 -20.45 -11.71 12.33
N ALA A 506 -20.87 -11.05 11.24
CA ALA A 506 -20.15 -9.92 10.66
C ALA A 506 -19.95 -8.76 11.66
N ILE A 507 -20.98 -8.39 12.42
CA ILE A 507 -20.89 -7.38 13.48
C ILE A 507 -19.93 -7.84 14.59
N SER A 508 -20.01 -9.11 14.99
CA SER A 508 -19.13 -9.70 16.00
C SER A 508 -17.66 -9.72 15.56
N LEU A 509 -17.35 -9.99 14.29
CA LEU A 509 -16.00 -9.87 13.75
C LEU A 509 -15.46 -8.44 13.88
N LEU A 510 -16.24 -7.44 13.42
CA LEU A 510 -15.84 -6.02 13.47
C LEU A 510 -15.59 -5.52 14.90
N LEU A 511 -16.39 -5.99 15.86
CA LEU A 511 -16.29 -5.62 17.27
C LEU A 511 -15.32 -6.50 18.08
N SER A 512 -14.79 -7.60 17.52
CA SER A 512 -13.91 -8.53 18.25
C SER A 512 -12.57 -7.92 18.65
N LYS A 513 -12.06 -6.99 17.85
CA LYS A 513 -10.81 -6.24 18.05
C LYS A 513 -10.96 -4.85 17.41
N SER A 514 -10.21 -3.87 17.90
CA SER A 514 -10.13 -2.54 17.27
C SER A 514 -8.92 -2.48 16.33
N TRP A 515 -9.16 -2.30 15.04
CA TRP A 515 -8.14 -2.04 14.03
C TRP A 515 -8.65 -1.06 12.96
N ARG A 516 -7.74 -0.53 12.15
CA ARG A 516 -8.00 0.52 11.16
C ARG A 516 -7.32 0.22 9.82
N GLU A 517 -7.99 0.60 8.74
CA GLU A 517 -7.59 0.34 7.36
C GLU A 517 -7.84 1.60 6.52
N GLY A 518 -6.81 2.45 6.40
CA GLY A 518 -6.94 3.80 5.85
C GLY A 518 -7.94 4.63 6.66
N VAL A 519 -9.05 4.98 6.03
CA VAL A 519 -10.19 5.72 6.61
C VAL A 519 -11.15 4.86 7.44
N TRP A 520 -11.08 3.52 7.33
CA TRP A 520 -11.98 2.61 8.03
C TRP A 520 -11.49 2.31 9.44
N ASP A 521 -12.42 2.27 10.40
CA ASP A 521 -12.20 1.80 11.78
C ASP A 521 -13.20 0.68 12.10
N SER A 522 -12.72 -0.45 12.61
CA SER A 522 -13.54 -1.64 12.83
C SER A 522 -14.59 -1.44 13.93
N ALA A 523 -14.25 -0.66 14.97
CA ALA A 523 -15.18 -0.37 16.05
C ALA A 523 -16.26 0.61 15.60
N VAL A 524 -15.91 1.61 14.78
CA VAL A 524 -16.91 2.50 14.13
C VAL A 524 -17.83 1.69 13.23
N ALA A 525 -17.27 0.92 12.29
CA ALA A 525 -18.04 0.11 11.35
C ALA A 525 -18.97 -0.88 12.07
N GLY A 526 -18.46 -1.59 13.08
CA GLY A 526 -19.22 -2.55 13.88
C GLY A 526 -20.34 -1.90 14.69
N ASN A 527 -20.10 -0.75 15.33
CA ASN A 527 -21.13 -0.05 16.11
C ASN A 527 -22.20 0.61 15.22
N ILE A 528 -21.81 1.14 14.05
CA ILE A 528 -22.77 1.63 13.04
C ILE A 528 -23.62 0.48 12.51
N ALA A 529 -23.00 -0.64 12.11
CA ALA A 529 -23.74 -1.81 11.64
C ALA A 529 -24.70 -2.33 12.73
N LYS A 530 -24.26 -2.44 13.99
CA LYS A 530 -25.12 -2.79 15.13
C LYS A 530 -26.28 -1.82 15.34
N ALA A 531 -26.04 -0.51 15.22
CA ALA A 531 -27.08 0.50 15.38
C ALA A 531 -28.14 0.45 14.28
N VAL A 532 -27.71 0.22 13.02
CA VAL A 532 -28.57 0.05 11.84
C VAL A 532 -29.37 -1.25 11.92
N VAL A 533 -28.69 -2.38 12.12
CA VAL A 533 -29.32 -3.70 12.21
C VAL A 533 -30.32 -3.76 13.37
N GLY A 534 -30.02 -3.11 14.50
CA GLY A 534 -30.96 -2.98 15.61
C GLY A 534 -32.24 -2.16 15.30
N LEU A 535 -32.27 -1.36 14.22
CA LEU A 535 -33.51 -0.72 13.72
C LEU A 535 -34.31 -1.64 12.78
N GLU A 536 -33.69 -2.69 12.26
CA GLU A 536 -34.33 -3.66 11.36
C GLU A 536 -34.87 -4.88 12.13
N GLU A 537 -34.19 -5.29 13.20
CA GLU A 537 -34.46 -6.56 13.91
C GLU A 537 -35.77 -6.61 14.71
N GLU A 538 -36.39 -5.46 15.00
CA GLU A 538 -37.68 -5.35 15.72
C GLU A 538 -38.84 -6.12 15.04
N GLY A 539 -38.70 -6.46 13.75
CA GLY A 539 -39.69 -7.25 13.01
C GLY A 539 -39.10 -8.47 12.31
N ARG A 540 -38.12 -9.14 12.91
CA ARG A 540 -37.51 -10.36 12.34
C ARG A 540 -38.49 -11.53 12.28
N GLU A 541 -38.54 -12.21 11.14
CA GLU A 541 -39.38 -13.38 10.88
C GLU A 541 -38.53 -14.52 10.30
N ALA A 542 -38.69 -15.75 10.82
CA ALA A 542 -37.97 -16.96 10.35
C ALA A 542 -36.42 -16.83 10.22
N GLY A 543 -35.79 -15.93 10.98
CA GLY A 543 -34.35 -15.66 10.90
C GLY A 543 -33.92 -14.65 9.82
N PHE A 544 -34.87 -14.05 9.11
CA PHE A 544 -34.67 -13.01 8.10
C PHE A 544 -35.34 -11.69 8.53
N ILE A 545 -34.98 -10.60 7.86
CA ILE A 545 -35.65 -9.29 8.00
C ILE A 545 -36.64 -9.09 6.84
N PRO A 546 -37.94 -8.91 7.10
CA PRO A 546 -38.94 -8.55 6.09
C PRO A 546 -38.60 -7.23 5.39
N GLU A 547 -38.97 -7.11 4.12
CA GLU A 547 -38.61 -5.97 3.26
C GLU A 547 -39.10 -4.62 3.81
N SER A 548 -40.27 -4.61 4.46
CA SER A 548 -40.88 -3.45 5.13
C SER A 548 -40.13 -2.96 6.37
N LYS A 549 -39.24 -3.79 6.94
CA LYS A 549 -38.42 -3.45 8.11
C LYS A 549 -36.99 -3.04 7.73
N ARG A 550 -36.59 -3.25 6.47
CA ARG A 550 -35.29 -2.85 5.94
C ARG A 550 -35.13 -1.33 5.93
N VAL A 551 -33.89 -0.86 6.14
CA VAL A 551 -33.52 0.54 5.95
C VAL A 551 -32.70 0.76 4.67
N TYR A 552 -32.74 2.00 4.19
CA TYR A 552 -32.16 2.47 2.94
C TYR A 552 -31.46 3.82 3.16
N GLN A 553 -30.62 4.22 2.18
CA GLN A 553 -29.89 5.50 2.17
C GLN A 553 -29.17 5.82 3.50
N THR A 554 -28.51 4.80 4.07
CA THR A 554 -27.71 4.95 5.29
C THR A 554 -26.55 5.91 5.06
N SER A 555 -26.59 7.05 5.73
CA SER A 555 -25.49 8.01 5.83
C SER A 555 -25.00 8.07 7.28
N MET A 556 -23.71 8.36 7.46
CA MET A 556 -23.07 8.34 8.76
C MET A 556 -22.15 9.54 8.94
N ARG A 557 -22.04 10.03 10.17
CA ARG A 557 -21.02 10.98 10.60
C ARG A 557 -20.43 10.48 11.91
N PHE A 558 -19.11 10.59 12.09
CA PHE A 558 -18.46 10.15 13.32
C PHE A 558 -17.26 11.03 13.67
N ASP A 559 -16.93 11.02 14.95
CA ASP A 559 -15.77 11.67 15.56
C ASP A 559 -15.01 10.59 16.33
N LEU A 560 -13.84 10.20 15.82
CA LEU A 560 -13.00 9.14 16.39
C LEU A 560 -12.39 9.54 17.73
N GLN A 561 -12.21 10.83 18.00
CA GLN A 561 -11.60 11.34 19.23
C GLN A 561 -12.61 11.35 20.37
N LYS A 562 -13.84 11.81 20.10
CA LYS A 562 -14.97 11.80 21.04
C LYS A 562 -15.65 10.42 21.15
N ARG A 563 -15.37 9.52 20.20
CA ARG A 563 -16.04 8.22 20.01
C ARG A 563 -17.56 8.36 19.94
N THR A 564 -18.00 9.32 19.16
CA THR A 564 -19.42 9.61 18.94
C THR A 564 -19.74 9.61 17.47
N GLY A 565 -20.92 9.15 17.10
CA GLY A 565 -21.41 9.22 15.74
C GLY A 565 -22.91 9.33 15.65
N THR A 566 -23.38 9.64 14.46
CA THR A 566 -24.80 9.75 14.12
C THR A 566 -25.02 9.01 12.81
N VAL A 567 -25.99 8.11 12.80
CA VAL A 567 -26.45 7.41 11.62
C VAL A 567 -27.82 7.95 11.24
N LYS A 568 -28.02 8.22 9.95
CA LYS A 568 -29.26 8.70 9.36
C LYS A 568 -29.68 7.71 8.27
N CYS A 569 -30.90 7.19 8.34
CA CYS A 569 -31.42 6.19 7.39
C CYS A 569 -32.94 6.32 7.22
N PHE A 570 -33.51 5.65 6.23
CA PHE A 570 -34.94 5.73 5.88
C PHE A 570 -35.56 4.32 5.87
N ARG A 571 -36.79 4.17 6.37
CA ARG A 571 -37.59 2.93 6.22
C ARG A 571 -38.46 3.03 4.95
N ASN A 572 -38.74 1.90 4.31
CA ASN A 572 -39.69 1.83 3.21
C ASN A 572 -41.12 1.80 3.79
N ILE A 573 -41.79 2.95 3.80
CA ILE A 573 -43.12 3.12 4.40
C ILE A 573 -44.19 3.07 3.29
N SER A 574 -45.13 2.15 3.45
CA SER A 574 -46.25 1.92 2.53
C SER A 574 -47.12 3.16 2.36
N ASN A 575 -47.34 3.90 3.46
CA ASN A 575 -48.22 5.06 3.54
C ASN A 575 -47.51 6.36 3.07
N PRO A 576 -47.95 7.01 1.97
CA PRO A 576 -47.27 8.20 1.44
C PRO A 576 -47.16 9.37 2.42
N SER A 577 -48.15 9.56 3.31
CA SER A 577 -48.18 10.66 4.28
C SER A 577 -47.15 10.53 5.43
N GLU A 578 -46.52 9.37 5.57
CA GLU A 578 -45.45 9.12 6.55
C GLU A 578 -44.08 8.93 5.89
N ARG A 579 -44.00 8.97 4.56
CA ARG A 579 -42.72 8.96 3.84
C ARG A 579 -41.98 10.27 4.09
N GLY A 580 -40.67 10.18 4.35
CA GLY A 580 -39.76 11.32 4.31
C GLY A 580 -38.98 11.62 5.59
N TYR A 581 -39.48 11.23 6.78
CA TYR A 581 -38.75 11.52 8.02
C TYR A 581 -37.55 10.56 8.23
N PRO A 582 -36.32 11.08 8.28
CA PRO A 582 -35.13 10.26 8.41
C PRO A 582 -34.92 9.79 9.86
N ILE A 583 -34.83 8.48 10.05
CA ILE A 583 -34.48 7.89 11.34
C ILE A 583 -33.03 8.23 11.65
N THR A 584 -32.84 9.03 12.70
CA THR A 584 -31.54 9.50 13.16
C THR A 584 -31.21 8.87 14.50
N LYS A 585 -30.07 8.17 14.58
CA LYS A 585 -29.62 7.43 15.77
C LYS A 585 -28.20 7.82 16.15
N SER A 586 -28.05 8.39 17.35
CA SER A 586 -26.75 8.69 17.93
C SER A 586 -26.11 7.42 18.51
N ILE A 587 -24.77 7.34 18.41
CA ILE A 587 -23.96 6.18 18.80
C ILE A 587 -22.75 6.69 19.60
N LYS A 588 -22.36 5.96 20.64
CA LYS A 588 -21.15 6.22 21.44
C LYS A 588 -20.47 4.88 21.78
N TRP A 589 -19.13 4.84 21.77
CA TRP A 589 -18.30 3.64 22.03
C TRP A 589 -16.95 3.96 22.72
#